data_AF-A0A069NAD8-F1
#
_entry.id   AF-A0A069NAD8-F1
#
_cell.length_a   1.000
_cell.length_b   1.000
_cell.length_c   1.000
_cell.angle_alpha   90.00
_cell.angle_beta   90.00
_cell.angle_gamma   90.00
#
_symmetry.space_group_name_H-M   'P 1'
#
loop_
_entity.id
_entity.type
_entity.pdbx_description
1 polymer ?
#
loop_
_entity_poly.entity_id
_entity_poly.type
_entity_poly.pdbx_seq_one_letter_code
_entity_poly.pdbx_strand_id
1 'polypeptide(L)' 'MKETDVLYGEDAQALRKKAGLTQTQLAERWKLTRQQIGRYEKTGQTVPAKEADAYRGLVLASQSNAT' A
#
# COMPACT_ATOMS: atom_id res chain seq x y z
N MET A 1 -5.63 2.49 22.92
CA MET A 1 -5.76 1.84 21.59
C MET A 1 -5.48 2.92 20.57
N LYS A 2 -4.44 2.78 19.73
CA LYS A 2 -4.13 3.82 18.74
C LYS A 2 -5.29 3.86 17.75
N GLU A 3 -5.90 5.03 17.57
CA GLU A 3 -6.77 5.31 16.42
C GLU A 3 -6.00 4.88 15.17
N THR A 4 -6.37 3.76 14.57
CA THR A 4 -5.78 3.35 13.30
C THR A 4 -6.37 4.28 12.26
N ASP A 5 -5.71 5.42 12.08
CA ASP A 5 -6.08 6.49 11.14
C ASP A 5 -6.47 5.86 9.81
N VAL A 6 -7.71 6.08 9.38
CA VAL A 6 -8.29 5.37 8.22
C VAL A 6 -7.43 5.68 7.00
N LEU A 7 -6.91 4.64 6.34
CA LEU A 7 -6.15 4.84 5.10
C LEU A 7 -7.11 4.87 3.92
N TYR A 8 -7.06 5.96 3.16
CA TYR A 8 -7.79 6.08 1.90
C TYR A 8 -6.95 5.60 0.72
N GLY A 9 -7.61 5.20 -0.37
CA GLY A 9 -6.96 4.60 -1.53
C GLY A 9 -5.94 5.51 -2.22
N GLU A 10 -6.17 6.82 -2.22
CA GLU A 10 -5.22 7.83 -2.70
C GLU A 10 -3.91 7.82 -1.90
N ASP A 11 -3.99 7.69 -0.57
CA ASP A 11 -2.81 7.64 0.30
C ASP A 11 -2.08 6.31 0.15
N ALA A 12 -2.82 5.21 0.02
CA ALA A 12 -2.26 3.90 -0.29
C ALA A 12 -1.48 3.92 -1.62
N GLN A 13 -2.05 4.56 -2.64
CA GLN A 13 -1.38 4.76 -3.92
C GLN A 13 -0.11 5.60 -3.77
N ALA A 14 -0.16 6.68 -2.99
CA ALA A 14 0.99 7.53 -2.72
C ALA A 14 2.13 6.76 -2.02
N LEU A 15 1.79 5.93 -1.01
CA LEU A 15 2.75 5.08 -0.30
C LEU A 15 3.42 4.08 -1.24
N ARG A 16 2.65 3.42 -2.12
CA ARG A 16 3.23 2.53 -3.15
C ARG A 16 4.18 3.27 -4.08
N LYS A 17 3.77 4.44 -4.60
CA LYS A 17 4.59 5.26 -5.50
C LYS A 17 5.88 5.70 -4.81
N LYS A 18 5.81 6.09 -3.54
CA LYS A 18 6.99 6.45 -2.71
C LYS A 18 7.94 5.28 -2.53
N ALA A 19 7.43 4.04 -2.50
CA ALA A 19 8.23 2.82 -2.48
C ALA A 19 8.78 2.41 -3.87
N GLY A 20 8.51 3.18 -4.93
CA GLY A 20 9.02 2.93 -6.29
C GLY A 20 8.36 1.74 -7.01
N LEU A 21 7.23 1.24 -6.52
CA LEU A 21 6.58 0.04 -7.06
C LEU A 21 5.46 0.42 -8.02
N THR A 22 5.27 -0.34 -9.10
CA THR A 22 4.02 -0.37 -9.87
C THR A 22 2.95 -1.21 -9.15
N GLN A 23 1.68 -1.08 -9.54
CA GLN A 23 0.61 -1.92 -8.99
C GLN A 23 0.85 -3.41 -9.24
N THR A 24 1.41 -3.78 -10.40
CA THR A 24 1.73 -5.18 -10.73
C THR A 24 2.83 -5.72 -9.83
N GLN A 25 3.92 -4.96 -9.64
CA GLN A 25 5.02 -5.37 -8.75
C GLN A 25 4.55 -5.48 -7.29
N LEU A 26 3.67 -4.58 -6.84
CA LEU A 26 3.09 -4.67 -5.51
C LEU A 26 2.20 -5.92 -5.38
N ALA A 27 1.39 -6.20 -6.40
CA ALA A 27 0.53 -7.37 -6.44
C ALA A 27 1.35 -8.68 -6.37
N GLU A 28 2.43 -8.78 -7.15
CA GLU A 28 3.37 -9.91 -7.10
C GLU A 28 3.97 -10.09 -5.71
N ARG A 29 4.46 -8.99 -5.11
CA ARG A 29 5.05 -9.01 -3.75
C ARG A 29 4.06 -9.49 -2.69
N TRP A 30 2.78 -9.16 -2.84
CA TRP A 30 1.74 -9.50 -1.87
C TRP A 30 0.92 -10.74 -2.24
N LYS A 31 1.27 -11.44 -3.34
CA LYS A 31 0.52 -12.59 -3.88
C LYS A 31 -0.96 -12.25 -4.12
N LEU A 32 -1.20 -11.07 -4.66
CA LEU A 32 -2.50 -10.55 -5.05
C LEU A 32 -2.55 -10.33 -6.56
N THR A 33 -3.73 -10.03 -7.08
CA THR A 33 -3.89 -9.57 -8.46
C THR A 33 -3.72 -8.06 -8.56
N ARG A 34 -3.26 -7.57 -9.72
CA ARG A 34 -3.22 -6.12 -10.01
C ARG A 34 -4.59 -5.45 -9.78
N GLN A 35 -5.68 -6.14 -10.11
CA GLN A 35 -7.04 -5.61 -9.93
C GLN A 35 -7.39 -5.40 -8.46
N GLN A 36 -6.98 -6.32 -7.57
CA GLN A 36 -7.16 -6.13 -6.13
C GLN A 36 -6.40 -4.91 -5.62
N ILE A 37 -5.15 -4.71 -6.06
CA ILE A 37 -4.39 -3.50 -5.74
C ILE A 37 -5.13 -2.24 -6.24
N GLY A 38 -5.63 -2.26 -7.48
CA GLY A 38 -6.42 -1.15 -8.03
C GLY A 38 -7.71 -0.87 -7.25
N ARG A 39 -8.35 -1.88 -6.67
CA ARG A 39 -9.52 -1.72 -5.81
C ARG A 39 -9.16 -1.04 -4.48
N TYR A 40 -8.02 -1.41 -3.89
CA TYR A 40 -7.54 -0.77 -2.66
C TYR A 40 -7.10 0.68 -2.91
N GLU A 41 -6.47 0.95 -4.04
CA GLU A 41 -6.00 2.30 -4.42
C GLU A 41 -7.11 3.19 -5.03
N LYS A 42 -8.38 2.82 -4.89
CA LYS A 42 -9.49 3.61 -5.44
C LYS A 42 -9.73 4.85 -4.57
N THR A 43 -9.66 6.03 -5.19
CA THR A 43 -9.86 7.32 -4.50
C THR A 43 -11.20 7.39 -3.76
N GLY A 44 -11.17 7.92 -2.54
CA GLY A 44 -12.35 8.05 -1.68
C GLY A 44 -12.90 6.71 -1.18
N GLN A 45 -12.17 5.61 -1.35
CA GLN A 45 -12.47 4.33 -0.71
C GLN A 45 -11.46 4.07 0.39
N THR A 46 -11.94 3.47 1.47
CA THR A 46 -11.09 3.06 2.57
C THR A 46 -10.41 1.74 2.22
N VAL A 47 -9.15 1.63 2.61
CA VAL A 47 -8.38 0.38 2.51
C VAL A 47 -8.72 -0.48 3.74
N PRO A 48 -8.96 -1.79 3.58
CA PRO A 48 -9.19 -2.64 4.74
C PRO A 48 -7.97 -2.63 5.67
N ALA A 49 -8.21 -2.74 6.98
CA ALA A 49 -7.20 -2.47 8.00
C ALA A 49 -5.88 -3.25 7.81
N LYS A 50 -5.97 -4.53 7.43
CA LYS A 50 -4.81 -5.39 7.19
C LYS A 50 -3.94 -4.86 6.05
N GLU A 51 -4.55 -4.51 4.92
CA GLU A 51 -3.85 -3.98 3.77
C GLU A 51 -3.32 -2.57 4.05
N ALA A 52 -4.05 -1.75 4.82
CA ALA A 52 -3.59 -0.44 5.24
C ALA A 52 -2.27 -0.52 6.03
N ASP A 53 -2.14 -1.47 6.95
CA ASP A 53 -0.90 -1.72 7.68
C ASP A 53 0.23 -2.16 6.73
N ALA A 54 -0.07 -3.00 5.74
CA ALA A 54 0.90 -3.41 4.72
C ALA A 54 1.40 -2.22 3.88
N TYR A 55 0.52 -1.29 3.47
CA TYR A 55 0.91 -0.06 2.76
C TYR A 55 1.80 0.83 3.63
N ARG A 56 1.46 1.03 4.90
CA ARG A 56 2.29 1.82 5.84
C ARG A 56 3.69 1.23 6.00
N GLY A 57 3.81 -0.10 5.95
CA GLY A 57 5.09 -0.81 6.02
C GLY A 57 5.99 -0.68 4.79
N LEU A 58 5.48 -0.25 3.63
CA LEU A 58 6.26 -0.18 2.39
C LEU A 58 7.47 0.76 2.49
N VAL A 59 7.30 1.90 3.16
CA VAL A 59 8.34 2.95 3.24
C VAL A 59 9.48 2.56 4.19
N LEU A 60 9.19 1.75 5.22
CA LEU A 60 10.21 1.23 6.13
C LEU A 60 11.15 0.23 5.44
N ALA A 61 10.61 -0.59 4.54
CA ALA A 61 11.39 -1.59 3.81
C ALA A 61 12.28 -0.96 2.71
N SER A 62 11.83 0.09 2.03
CA SER A 62 12.61 0.75 0.97
C SER A 62 13.89 1.44 1.47
N GLN A 63 13.96 1.80 2.75
CA GLN A 63 15.17 2.41 3.35
C GLN A 63 16.24 1.37 3.73
N SER A 64 15.90 0.08 3.78
CA SER A 64 16.80 -0.98 4.25
C SER A 64 17.63 -1.63 3.13
N ASN A 65 17.30 -1.39 1.86
CA ASN A 65 17.97 -1.99 0.69
C ASN A 65 19.00 -1.04 0.01
N ALA A 66 19.37 0.06 0.67
CA ALA A 66 20.49 0.89 0.26
C ALA A 66 21.71 0.51 1.12
N THR A 67 22.41 -0.56 0.75
CA THR A 67 23.76 -0.89 1.25
C THR A 67 24.54 -1.59 0.16
#